data_AF-A0A6G1RV90-F1
#
_entry.id   AF-A0A6G1RV90-F1
#
_cell.length_a   1.000
_cell.length_b   1.000
_cell.length_c   1.000
_cell.angle_alpha   90.00
_cell.angle_beta   90.00
_cell.angle_gamma   90.00
#
_symmetry.space_group_name_H-M   'P 1'
#
loop_
_entity.id
_entity.type
_entity.pdbx_description
1 polymer ?
#
loop_
_entity_poly.entity_id
_entity_poly.type
_entity_poly.pdbx_seq_one_letter_code
_entity_poly.pdbx_strand_id
1 'polypeptide(L)'
;ISLVDETSGEKEDIEVTLLPAGHCPGSVMFLFEGENGTVLYTGDFRLAKGEAARMALLHSGTRVKDIQSVYLDTTFCDPKFYHIPSREECLNGILELVRSWTSLTRYHVVWLNCKAAYGYEYLFINLSEELGIKVHVNRLDMFRNMPEILYHITTDRHTQIHACRHPRDDDCFRWNRLPCGMTCQNGTPLHIISIKPSTMWFGERMKKTSVIVRTGESTYRACFSFHSSYSEIKDFLSYIRPVNVYPNVLPAGGTEDKVMEILKPLCRSYRRNAEPR
;
A
#
# COMPACT_ATOMS: atom_id res chain seq x y z
N ILE A 1 25.82 -2.89 13.23
CA ILE A 1 25.78 -4.36 13.05
C ILE A 1 27.11 -4.76 12.45
N SER A 2 27.78 -5.77 12.99
CA SER A 2 29.01 -6.28 12.37
C SER A 2 28.67 -7.38 11.39
N LEU A 3 29.14 -7.27 10.16
CA LEU A 3 29.13 -8.31 9.14
C LEU A 3 30.52 -8.96 9.06
N VAL A 4 30.57 -10.23 8.72
CA VAL A 4 31.81 -10.96 8.46
C VAL A 4 31.70 -11.54 7.06
N ASP A 5 32.65 -11.21 6.19
CA ASP A 5 32.72 -11.83 4.87
C ASP A 5 33.12 -13.31 5.03
N GLU A 6 32.30 -14.22 4.51
CA GLU A 6 32.51 -15.66 4.68
C GLU A 6 33.76 -16.17 3.96
N THR A 7 34.26 -15.43 2.96
CA THR A 7 35.42 -15.81 2.15
C THR A 7 36.74 -15.22 2.65
N SER A 8 36.78 -13.93 2.97
CA SER A 8 37.98 -13.24 3.45
C SER A 8 38.12 -13.26 4.97
N GLY A 9 37.02 -13.48 5.70
CA GLY A 9 36.98 -13.37 7.16
C GLY A 9 37.08 -11.92 7.66
N GLU A 10 37.05 -10.94 6.75
CA GLU A 10 37.09 -9.53 7.10
C GLU A 10 35.79 -9.11 7.78
N LYS A 11 35.91 -8.23 8.77
CA LYS A 11 34.80 -7.73 9.56
C LYS A 11 34.51 -6.29 9.16
N GLU A 12 33.26 -6.01 8.78
CA GLU A 12 32.78 -4.67 8.46
C GLU A 12 31.67 -4.28 9.43
N ASP A 13 31.74 -3.07 9.99
CA ASP A 13 30.66 -2.52 10.79
C ASP A 13 29.76 -1.62 9.93
N ILE A 14 28.46 -1.92 9.93
CA ILE A 14 27.44 -1.14 9.23
C ILE A 14 26.44 -0.50 10.21
N GLU A 15 26.03 0.72 9.92
CA GLU A 15 24.88 1.36 10.55
C GLU A 15 23.62 1.11 9.71
N VAL A 16 22.52 0.77 10.39
CA VAL A 16 21.24 0.52 9.73
C VAL A 16 20.16 1.36 10.38
N THR A 17 19.54 2.23 9.58
CA THR A 17 18.40 3.04 9.99
C THR A 17 17.13 2.52 9.32
N LEU A 18 16.08 2.30 10.11
CA LEU A 18 14.74 1.97 9.59
C LEU A 18 13.94 3.25 9.38
N LEU A 19 13.45 3.46 8.15
CA LEU A 19 12.58 4.56 7.78
C LEU A 19 11.16 4.03 7.49
N PRO A 20 10.08 4.76 7.80
CA PRO A 20 8.73 4.28 7.51
C PRO A 20 8.47 4.15 6.00
N ALA A 21 8.00 2.99 5.54
CA ALA A 21 7.67 2.75 4.12
C ALA A 21 6.20 3.02 3.78
N GLY A 22 5.33 3.03 4.80
CA GLY A 22 3.90 3.29 4.65
C GLY A 22 3.12 2.18 3.93
N HIS A 23 3.70 1.04 3.59
CA HIS A 23 3.05 -0.01 2.82
C HIS A 23 2.01 -0.80 3.65
N CYS A 24 2.40 -1.26 4.84
CA CYS A 24 1.55 -1.97 5.81
C CYS A 24 2.09 -1.76 7.25
N PRO A 25 1.36 -2.20 8.30
CA PRO A 25 1.89 -2.16 9.67
C PRO A 25 3.25 -2.86 9.78
N GLY A 26 4.25 -2.14 10.32
CA GLY A 26 5.63 -2.63 10.44
C GLY A 26 6.50 -2.52 9.18
N SER A 27 5.97 -2.03 8.06
CA SER A 27 6.77 -1.84 6.83
C SER A 27 7.80 -0.71 6.97
N VAL A 28 9.03 -1.01 6.58
CA VAL A 28 10.17 -0.10 6.68
C VAL A 28 11.05 -0.15 5.43
N MET A 29 11.70 0.97 5.13
CA MET A 29 12.86 1.06 4.27
C MET A 29 14.12 0.94 5.13
N PHE A 30 15.17 0.33 4.62
CA PHE A 30 16.45 0.19 5.29
C PHE A 30 17.48 1.12 4.64
N LEU A 31 18.02 2.05 5.41
CA LEU A 31 19.16 2.88 5.04
C LEU A 31 20.42 2.28 5.67
N PHE A 32 21.33 1.80 4.82
CA PHE A 32 22.60 1.21 5.21
C PHE A 32 23.73 2.22 5.00
N GLU A 33 24.57 2.40 6.01
CA GLU A 33 25.75 3.26 5.98
C GLU A 33 26.98 2.44 6.42
N GLY A 34 27.98 2.34 5.56
CA GLY A 34 29.21 1.60 5.78
C GLY A 34 30.38 2.17 4.98
N GLU A 35 31.52 1.49 4.99
CA GLU A 35 32.75 1.96 4.33
C GLU A 35 32.59 2.01 2.80
N ASN A 36 31.71 1.15 2.25
CA ASN A 36 31.40 1.05 0.83
C ASN A 36 30.29 2.02 0.35
N GLY A 37 29.92 2.99 1.19
CA GLY A 37 28.94 4.04 0.86
C GLY A 37 27.54 3.78 1.41
N THR A 38 26.61 4.68 1.05
CA THR A 38 25.24 4.66 1.58
C THR A 38 24.27 4.02 0.59
N VAL A 39 23.46 3.07 1.06
CA VAL A 39 22.47 2.34 0.24
C VAL A 39 21.09 2.43 0.88
N LEU A 40 20.06 2.66 0.06
CA LEU A 40 18.67 2.65 0.50
C LEU A 40 17.91 1.50 -0.16
N TYR A 41 17.39 0.59 0.66
CA TYR A 41 16.47 -0.47 0.23
C TYR A 41 15.05 -0.14 0.68
N THR A 42 14.15 0.06 -0.27
CA THR A 42 12.80 0.56 0.04
C THR A 42 11.80 -0.50 0.50
N GLY A 43 12.07 -1.79 0.24
CA GLY A 43 11.03 -2.82 0.32
C GLY A 43 9.90 -2.50 -0.65
N ASP A 44 8.65 -2.75 -0.23
CA ASP A 44 7.47 -2.15 -0.84
C ASP A 44 7.15 -0.85 -0.11
N PHE A 45 6.83 0.23 -0.82
CA PHE A 45 6.56 1.52 -0.19
C PHE A 45 5.47 2.33 -0.91
N ARG A 46 4.81 3.19 -0.13
CA ARG A 46 3.95 4.24 -0.67
C ARG A 46 4.19 5.54 0.09
N LEU A 47 4.91 6.47 -0.54
CA LEU A 47 5.14 7.80 0.01
C LEU A 47 4.44 8.84 -0.85
N ALA A 48 3.65 9.70 -0.21
CA ALA A 48 3.12 10.88 -0.84
C ALA A 48 4.24 11.88 -1.12
N LYS A 49 4.00 12.79 -2.08
CA LYS A 49 4.99 13.79 -2.48
C LYS A 49 5.45 14.61 -1.28
N GLY A 50 6.76 14.80 -1.16
CA GLY A 50 7.38 15.55 -0.06
C GLY A 50 7.50 14.81 1.28
N GLU A 51 6.96 13.58 1.45
CA GLU A 51 7.14 12.84 2.70
C GLU A 51 8.60 12.46 2.95
N ALA A 52 9.35 12.12 1.90
CA ALA A 52 10.79 11.83 2.00
C ALA A 52 11.59 13.03 2.53
N ALA A 53 11.20 14.26 2.16
CA ALA A 53 11.84 15.48 2.66
C ALA A 53 11.65 15.71 4.16
N ARG A 54 10.64 15.07 4.77
CA ARG A 54 10.36 15.16 6.21
C ARG A 54 11.09 14.07 7.01
N MET A 55 11.75 13.11 6.35
CA MET A 55 12.50 12.05 7.02
C MET A 55 13.85 12.58 7.47
N ALA A 56 13.94 13.08 8.70
CA ALA A 56 15.18 13.68 9.24
C ALA A 56 16.42 12.79 9.08
N LEU A 57 16.28 11.48 9.29
CA LEU A 57 17.38 10.50 9.20
C LEU A 57 17.85 10.20 7.77
N LEU A 58 17.10 10.63 6.74
CA LEU A 58 17.52 10.62 5.34
C LEU A 58 18.48 11.78 5.00
N HIS A 59 18.68 12.70 5.95
CA HIS A 59 19.46 13.92 5.76
C HIS A 59 20.74 13.92 6.60
N SER A 60 21.76 14.60 6.09
CA SER A 60 22.93 15.04 6.83
C SER A 60 22.94 16.57 6.83
N GLY A 61 22.60 17.16 7.99
CA GLY A 61 22.29 18.58 8.08
C GLY A 61 21.05 18.95 7.27
N THR A 62 21.19 19.90 6.34
CA THR A 62 20.08 20.37 5.48
C THR A 62 20.01 19.69 4.12
N ARG A 63 20.87 18.70 3.86
CA ARG A 63 20.98 18.01 2.57
C ARG A 63 20.65 16.53 2.72
N VAL A 64 20.08 15.93 1.68
CA VAL A 64 19.91 14.48 1.60
C VAL A 64 21.29 13.82 1.68
N LYS A 65 21.39 12.69 2.39
CA LYS A 65 22.61 11.87 2.46
C LYS A 65 23.08 11.47 1.07
N ASP A 66 24.40 11.27 0.92
CA ASP A 66 24.98 10.91 -0.36
C ASP A 66 24.71 9.43 -0.69
N ILE A 67 23.57 9.16 -1.33
CA ILE A 67 23.12 7.80 -1.59
C ILE A 67 23.74 7.26 -2.88
N GLN A 68 24.52 6.19 -2.74
CA GLN A 68 25.15 5.49 -3.85
C GLN A 68 24.12 4.71 -4.66
N SER A 69 23.30 3.89 -4.00
CA SER A 69 22.35 3.02 -4.69
C SER A 69 20.99 3.00 -3.99
N VAL A 70 19.93 3.00 -4.79
CA VAL A 70 18.56 2.78 -4.31
C VAL A 70 18.00 1.51 -4.93
N TYR A 71 17.52 0.60 -4.09
CA TYR A 71 16.77 -0.60 -4.47
C TYR A 71 15.28 -0.33 -4.23
N LEU A 72 14.55 -0.10 -5.32
CA LEU A 72 13.30 0.65 -5.34
C LEU A 72 12.08 -0.24 -5.64
N ASP A 73 10.99 -0.09 -4.89
CA ASP A 73 9.67 -0.56 -5.30
C ASP A 73 9.25 0.10 -6.62
N THR A 74 9.19 -0.71 -7.67
CA THR A 74 8.85 -0.30 -9.02
C THR A 74 7.51 -0.87 -9.49
N THR A 75 6.64 -1.33 -8.58
CA THR A 75 5.36 -1.97 -8.88
C THR A 75 4.50 -1.19 -9.89
N PHE A 76 4.41 0.13 -9.72
CA PHE A 76 3.68 1.02 -10.64
C PHE A 76 4.59 2.00 -11.39
N CYS A 77 5.84 1.59 -11.68
CA CYS A 77 6.78 2.38 -12.47
C CYS A 77 6.45 2.33 -13.99
N ASP A 78 5.24 2.75 -14.36
CA ASP A 78 4.77 2.91 -15.75
C ASP A 78 3.92 4.20 -15.83
N PRO A 79 4.12 5.07 -16.84
CA PRO A 79 3.32 6.29 -17.03
C PRO A 79 1.80 6.10 -17.02
N LYS A 80 1.28 4.91 -17.30
CA LYS A 80 -0.17 4.59 -17.14
C LYS A 80 -0.66 4.83 -15.72
N PHE A 81 0.19 4.60 -14.73
CA PHE A 81 -0.08 4.83 -13.31
C PHE A 81 0.44 6.19 -12.84
N TYR A 82 0.43 7.22 -13.70
CA TYR A 82 0.98 8.54 -13.40
C TYR A 82 0.47 9.09 -12.06
N HIS A 83 -0.84 9.02 -11.86
CA HIS A 83 -1.51 9.50 -10.66
C HIS A 83 -2.36 8.38 -10.06
N ILE A 84 -2.18 8.17 -8.76
CA ILE A 84 -3.08 7.37 -7.93
C ILE A 84 -3.65 8.33 -6.88
N PRO A 85 -4.98 8.37 -6.65
CA PRO A 85 -5.58 9.17 -5.59
C PRO A 85 -4.91 8.94 -4.24
N SER A 86 -4.82 10.00 -3.43
CA SER A 86 -4.16 9.98 -2.13
C SER A 86 -4.80 8.95 -1.19
N ARG A 87 -4.09 8.59 -0.11
CA ARG A 87 -4.67 7.72 0.93
C ARG A 87 -5.97 8.30 1.48
N GLU A 88 -5.98 9.60 1.74
CA GLU A 88 -7.14 10.33 2.25
C GLU A 88 -8.31 10.33 1.27
N GLU A 89 -8.06 10.61 -0.02
CA GLU A 89 -9.10 10.58 -1.05
C GLU A 89 -9.74 9.18 -1.16
N CYS A 90 -8.92 8.13 -1.14
CA CYS A 90 -9.38 6.75 -1.16
C CYS A 90 -10.19 6.38 0.10
N LEU A 91 -9.71 6.77 1.29
CA LEU A 91 -10.39 6.53 2.55
C LEU A 91 -11.75 7.23 2.59
N ASN A 92 -11.80 8.52 2.26
CA ASN A 92 -13.02 9.31 2.27
C ASN A 92 -14.08 8.74 1.33
N GLY A 93 -13.69 8.35 0.11
CA GLY A 93 -14.63 7.72 -0.82
C GLY A 93 -15.20 6.39 -0.33
N ILE A 94 -14.38 5.56 0.33
CA ILE A 94 -14.86 4.30 0.93
C ILE A 94 -15.76 4.62 2.13
N LEU A 95 -15.36 5.54 3.00
CA LEU A 95 -16.10 5.96 4.18
C LEU A 95 -17.50 6.47 3.82
N GLU A 96 -17.61 7.35 2.81
CA GLU A 96 -18.89 7.88 2.36
C GLU A 96 -19.81 6.78 1.83
N LEU A 97 -19.27 5.82 1.05
CA LEU A 97 -20.04 4.69 0.56
C LEU A 97 -20.51 3.78 1.71
N VAL A 98 -19.62 3.46 2.66
CA VAL A 98 -19.97 2.64 3.82
C VAL A 98 -21.03 3.34 4.67
N ARG A 99 -20.82 4.63 5.00
CA ARG A 99 -21.74 5.45 5.80
C ARG A 99 -23.13 5.54 5.16
N SER A 100 -23.19 5.80 3.86
CA SER A 100 -24.47 5.91 3.14
C SER A 100 -25.25 4.57 3.11
N TRP A 101 -24.55 3.44 3.17
CA TRP A 101 -25.19 2.12 3.20
C TRP A 101 -25.60 1.70 4.62
N THR A 102 -24.69 1.79 5.59
CA THR A 102 -24.92 1.29 6.94
C THR A 102 -25.91 2.14 7.74
N SER A 103 -26.10 3.41 7.37
CA SER A 103 -27.08 4.30 7.99
C SER A 103 -28.54 4.00 7.62
N LEU A 104 -28.81 3.21 6.58
CA LEU A 104 -30.17 2.93 6.13
C LEU A 104 -30.95 2.09 7.14
N THR A 105 -30.44 0.90 7.46
CA THR A 105 -31.00 0.03 8.52
C THR A 105 -29.90 -0.86 9.07
N ARG A 106 -30.14 -1.46 10.25
CA ARG A 106 -29.24 -2.47 10.85
C ARG A 106 -29.01 -3.72 9.98
N TYR A 107 -29.81 -3.92 8.93
CA TYR A 107 -29.69 -5.05 8.00
C TYR A 107 -28.86 -4.72 6.75
N HIS A 108 -28.43 -3.46 6.60
CA HIS A 108 -27.52 -3.04 5.55
C HIS A 108 -26.08 -3.28 6.01
N VAL A 109 -25.40 -4.16 5.29
CA VAL A 109 -24.08 -4.68 5.66
C VAL A 109 -23.12 -4.50 4.50
N VAL A 110 -21.88 -4.17 4.82
CA VAL A 110 -20.79 -4.01 3.86
C VAL A 110 -19.80 -5.16 4.01
N TRP A 111 -19.42 -5.74 2.87
CA TRP A 111 -18.30 -6.66 2.78
C TRP A 111 -17.11 -6.02 2.06
N LEU A 112 -16.05 -5.75 2.81
CA LEU A 112 -14.74 -5.35 2.32
C LEU A 112 -13.99 -6.60 1.82
N ASN A 113 -13.96 -6.77 0.50
CA ASN A 113 -13.28 -7.87 -0.16
C ASN A 113 -11.78 -7.57 -0.31
N CYS A 114 -11.06 -7.68 0.81
CA CYS A 114 -9.64 -7.42 0.96
C CYS A 114 -8.79 -8.64 0.54
N LYS A 115 -7.96 -8.47 -0.50
CA LYS A 115 -7.11 -9.55 -1.04
C LYS A 115 -5.85 -9.82 -0.20
N ALA A 116 -5.09 -8.79 0.12
CA ALA A 116 -3.82 -8.88 0.85
C ALA A 116 -4.02 -9.08 2.35
N ALA A 117 -3.26 -9.97 2.99
CA ALA A 117 -3.40 -10.29 4.42
C ALA A 117 -3.21 -9.10 5.36
N TYR A 118 -2.35 -8.15 4.98
CA TYR A 118 -2.01 -6.96 5.75
C TYR A 118 -2.18 -5.70 4.91
N GLY A 119 -2.21 -4.55 5.60
CA GLY A 119 -2.17 -3.21 5.05
C GLY A 119 -3.54 -2.54 4.91
N TYR A 120 -4.63 -3.23 5.25
CA TYR A 120 -5.98 -2.64 5.29
C TYR A 120 -6.37 -2.14 6.70
N GLU A 121 -5.51 -2.34 7.70
CA GLU A 121 -5.80 -2.02 9.09
C GLU A 121 -6.14 -0.54 9.28
N TYR A 122 -5.42 0.35 8.59
CA TYR A 122 -5.71 1.79 8.65
C TYR A 122 -7.09 2.15 8.08
N LEU A 123 -7.59 1.41 7.08
CA LEU A 123 -8.96 1.54 6.59
C LEU A 123 -9.96 1.07 7.64
N PHE A 124 -9.67 -0.05 8.32
CA PHE A 124 -10.55 -0.57 9.36
C PHE A 124 -10.65 0.36 10.57
N ILE A 125 -9.51 0.90 11.00
CA ILE A 125 -9.41 1.92 12.06
C ILE A 125 -10.27 3.12 11.67
N ASN A 126 -10.01 3.73 10.51
CA ASN A 126 -10.73 4.93 10.09
C ASN A 126 -12.25 4.71 9.97
N LEU A 127 -12.69 3.61 9.37
CA LEU A 127 -14.11 3.26 9.30
C LEU A 127 -14.73 3.07 10.69
N SER A 128 -14.01 2.42 11.60
CA SER A 128 -14.51 2.16 12.95
C SER A 128 -14.53 3.41 13.83
N GLU A 129 -13.55 4.31 13.71
CA GLU A 129 -13.52 5.60 14.40
C GLU A 129 -14.68 6.49 13.95
N GLU A 130 -14.87 6.60 12.64
CA GLU A 130 -15.84 7.53 12.04
C GLU A 130 -17.30 7.06 12.15
N LEU A 131 -17.51 5.75 12.22
CA LEU A 131 -18.86 5.16 12.24
C LEU A 131 -19.23 4.53 13.58
N GLY A 132 -18.26 4.32 14.48
CA GLY A 132 -18.48 3.59 15.72
C GLY A 132 -18.77 2.09 15.53
N ILE A 133 -18.44 1.53 14.35
CA ILE A 133 -18.73 0.14 13.99
C ILE A 133 -17.42 -0.65 13.88
N LYS A 134 -17.25 -1.70 14.70
CA LYS A 134 -16.09 -2.59 14.59
C LYS A 134 -16.14 -3.45 13.33
N VAL A 135 -14.99 -3.68 12.72
CA VAL A 135 -14.87 -4.49 11.49
C VAL A 135 -14.69 -5.97 11.84
N HIS A 136 -15.55 -6.83 11.31
CA HIS A 136 -15.46 -8.27 11.50
C HIS A 136 -14.32 -8.89 10.66
N VAL A 137 -13.41 -9.59 11.31
CA VAL A 137 -12.28 -10.32 10.71
C VAL A 137 -12.24 -11.77 11.20
N ASN A 138 -11.59 -12.67 10.46
CA ASN A 138 -11.56 -14.09 10.84
C ASN A 138 -10.75 -14.37 12.12
N ARG A 139 -9.66 -13.62 12.36
CA ARG A 139 -8.73 -13.84 13.47
C ARG A 139 -8.17 -12.50 13.97
N LEU A 140 -7.81 -12.45 15.25
CA LEU A 140 -7.27 -11.28 15.96
C LEU A 140 -5.88 -11.53 16.57
N ASP A 141 -5.42 -12.77 16.54
CA ASP A 141 -4.19 -13.25 17.21
C ASP A 141 -2.96 -12.45 16.82
N MET A 142 -2.83 -12.14 15.53
CA MET A 142 -1.77 -11.31 14.97
C MET A 142 -1.69 -9.90 15.57
N PHE A 143 -2.81 -9.35 16.06
CA PHE A 143 -2.88 -7.99 16.61
C PHE A 143 -2.89 -7.98 18.14
N ARG A 144 -2.69 -9.12 18.82
CA ARG A 144 -2.84 -9.26 20.29
C ARG A 144 -2.16 -8.15 21.11
N ASN A 145 -1.02 -7.63 20.65
CA ASN A 145 -0.24 -6.60 21.34
C ASN A 145 -0.29 -5.23 20.63
N MET A 146 -1.29 -5.00 19.77
CA MET A 146 -1.52 -3.76 19.00
C MET A 146 -2.91 -3.21 19.36
N PRO A 147 -3.10 -2.62 20.56
CA PRO A 147 -4.41 -2.16 21.04
C PRO A 147 -5.08 -1.15 20.10
N GLU A 148 -4.28 -0.33 19.42
CA GLU A 148 -4.70 0.65 18.42
C GLU A 148 -5.34 0.02 17.18
N ILE A 149 -5.05 -1.25 16.88
CA ILE A 149 -5.75 -1.99 15.82
C ILE A 149 -6.90 -2.79 16.43
N LEU A 150 -6.63 -3.51 17.53
CA LEU A 150 -7.59 -4.43 18.17
C LEU A 150 -8.91 -3.77 18.56
N TYR A 151 -8.88 -2.51 18.98
CA TYR A 151 -10.10 -1.81 19.38
C TYR A 151 -11.13 -1.75 18.24
N HIS A 152 -10.67 -1.62 17.00
CA HIS A 152 -11.50 -1.38 15.81
C HIS A 152 -11.96 -2.65 15.08
N ILE A 153 -11.47 -3.82 15.49
CA ILE A 153 -11.78 -5.10 14.85
C ILE A 153 -12.47 -6.06 15.84
N THR A 154 -13.18 -7.04 15.31
CA THR A 154 -13.90 -8.04 16.11
C THR A 154 -14.01 -9.39 15.40
N THR A 155 -14.16 -10.47 16.16
CA THR A 155 -14.55 -11.79 15.64
C THR A 155 -16.04 -12.05 15.80
N ASP A 156 -16.78 -11.15 16.45
CA ASP A 156 -18.24 -11.19 16.47
C ASP A 156 -18.77 -10.91 15.07
N ARG A 157 -19.63 -11.80 14.59
CA ARG A 157 -20.25 -11.67 13.28
C ARG A 157 -21.30 -10.58 13.29
N HIS A 158 -21.94 -10.25 14.42
CA HIS A 158 -23.04 -9.29 14.50
C HIS A 158 -22.59 -7.82 14.39
N THR A 159 -22.04 -7.46 13.24
CA THR A 159 -21.64 -6.10 12.88
C THR A 159 -22.09 -5.78 11.45
N GLN A 160 -22.08 -4.51 11.07
CA GLN A 160 -22.43 -4.09 9.71
C GLN A 160 -21.24 -4.02 8.76
N ILE A 161 -20.00 -4.13 9.24
CA ILE A 161 -18.80 -4.06 8.39
C ILE A 161 -17.99 -5.35 8.54
N HIS A 162 -17.77 -6.05 7.43
CA HIS A 162 -17.01 -7.30 7.41
C HIS A 162 -15.82 -7.20 6.47
N ALA A 163 -14.65 -7.62 6.94
CA ALA A 163 -13.46 -7.89 6.14
C ALA A 163 -13.04 -9.37 6.21
N CYS A 164 -13.93 -10.25 6.66
CA CYS A 164 -13.68 -11.68 6.70
C CYS A 164 -13.50 -12.27 5.30
N ARG A 165 -12.67 -13.30 5.22
CA ARG A 165 -12.35 -14.07 4.03
C ARG A 165 -13.06 -15.41 4.05
N HIS A 166 -13.32 -15.92 2.85
CA HIS A 166 -13.75 -17.30 2.67
C HIS A 166 -12.62 -18.25 3.11
N PRO A 167 -12.95 -19.38 3.74
CA PRO A 167 -12.03 -20.51 3.82
C PRO A 167 -11.53 -20.88 2.41
N ARG A 168 -10.28 -21.34 2.30
CA ARG A 168 -9.60 -21.57 1.01
C ARG A 168 -10.29 -22.61 0.09
N ASP A 169 -11.27 -23.34 0.61
CA ASP A 169 -11.89 -24.50 -0.08
C ASP A 169 -13.34 -24.25 -0.59
N ASP A 170 -13.87 -23.03 -0.47
CA ASP A 170 -15.21 -22.69 -0.97
C ASP A 170 -15.14 -21.97 -2.33
N ASP A 171 -15.09 -22.75 -3.41
CA ASP A 171 -15.20 -22.27 -4.80
C ASP A 171 -16.62 -21.78 -5.16
N CYS A 172 -17.57 -21.80 -4.21
CA CYS A 172 -18.94 -21.34 -4.43
C CYS A 172 -19.10 -19.85 -4.12
N PHE A 173 -18.69 -18.98 -5.05
CA PHE A 173 -19.00 -17.54 -5.03
C PHE A 173 -20.52 -17.30 -5.09
N ARG A 174 -21.21 -17.34 -3.95
CA ARG A 174 -22.58 -16.82 -3.84
C ARG A 174 -22.51 -15.34 -3.49
N TRP A 175 -22.67 -14.49 -4.51
CA TRP A 175 -22.62 -13.02 -4.45
C TRP A 175 -23.50 -12.37 -3.36
N ASN A 176 -24.48 -13.10 -2.82
CA ASN A 176 -25.47 -12.60 -1.86
C ASN A 176 -25.23 -13.08 -0.42
N ARG A 177 -24.05 -13.64 -0.09
CA ARG A 177 -23.73 -14.10 1.26
C ARG A 177 -22.38 -13.60 1.73
N LEU A 178 -22.27 -13.33 3.02
CA LEU A 178 -21.02 -13.00 3.66
C LEU A 178 -20.14 -14.25 3.83
N PRO A 179 -18.81 -14.13 3.76
CA PRO A 179 -17.91 -15.28 3.92
C PRO A 179 -18.03 -16.01 5.26
N CYS A 180 -18.45 -15.30 6.32
CA CYS A 180 -18.66 -15.87 7.64
C CYS A 180 -20.03 -16.54 7.82
N GLY A 181 -20.88 -16.55 6.79
CA GLY A 181 -22.21 -17.13 6.84
C GLY A 181 -23.20 -16.40 7.74
N MET A 182 -22.93 -15.14 8.14
CA MET A 182 -23.88 -14.38 8.95
C MET A 182 -25.22 -14.24 8.23
N THR A 183 -26.29 -14.48 8.99
CA THR A 183 -27.69 -14.22 8.64
C THR A 183 -28.38 -13.58 9.85
N CYS A 184 -29.51 -12.90 9.64
CA CYS A 184 -30.27 -12.36 10.77
C CYS A 184 -30.95 -13.48 11.56
N GLN A 185 -30.97 -13.36 12.89
CA GLN A 185 -31.60 -14.35 13.79
C GLN A 185 -33.11 -14.53 13.54
N ASN A 186 -33.78 -13.48 13.04
CA ASN A 186 -35.21 -13.47 12.72
C ASN A 186 -35.51 -13.88 11.26
N GLY A 187 -34.51 -14.34 10.50
CA GLY A 187 -34.66 -14.72 9.09
C GLY A 187 -34.79 -13.55 8.10
N THR A 188 -34.71 -12.29 8.56
CA THR A 188 -34.70 -11.12 7.67
C THR A 188 -33.46 -11.15 6.77
N PRO A 189 -33.58 -11.01 5.44
CA PRO A 189 -32.43 -10.95 4.55
C PRO A 189 -31.53 -9.73 4.84
N LEU A 190 -30.21 -9.93 4.72
CA LEU A 190 -29.24 -8.84 4.77
C LEU A 190 -29.13 -8.16 3.41
N HIS A 191 -29.07 -6.84 3.40
CA HIS A 191 -28.77 -6.05 2.21
C HIS A 191 -27.24 -5.84 2.14
N ILE A 192 -26.57 -6.67 1.33
CA ILE A 192 -25.11 -6.71 1.28
C ILE A 192 -24.60 -5.97 0.05
N ILE A 193 -23.67 -5.05 0.25
CA ILE A 193 -22.79 -4.56 -0.83
C ILE A 193 -21.37 -5.10 -0.63
N SER A 194 -20.71 -5.43 -1.73
CA SER A 194 -19.28 -5.78 -1.74
C SER A 194 -18.46 -4.61 -2.25
N ILE A 195 -17.44 -4.22 -1.49
CA ILE A 195 -16.46 -3.22 -1.88
C ILE A 195 -15.12 -3.93 -2.02
N LYS A 196 -14.52 -3.83 -3.20
CA LYS A 196 -13.20 -4.40 -3.48
C LYS A 196 -12.16 -3.29 -3.64
N PRO A 197 -11.31 -3.06 -2.62
CA PRO A 197 -10.16 -2.16 -2.74
C PRO A 197 -9.17 -2.65 -3.83
N SER A 198 -8.80 -1.79 -4.78
CA SER A 198 -7.92 -2.15 -5.89
C SER A 198 -7.28 -0.94 -6.56
N THR A 199 -6.00 -1.03 -6.91
CA THR A 199 -5.27 0.02 -7.65
C THR A 199 -5.29 -0.22 -9.16
N MET A 200 -4.94 -1.44 -9.59
CA MET A 200 -4.71 -1.78 -11.01
C MET A 200 -5.91 -1.48 -11.91
N TRP A 201 -7.12 -1.65 -11.39
CA TRP A 201 -8.35 -1.41 -12.16
C TRP A 201 -8.49 0.05 -12.61
N PHE A 202 -7.89 0.99 -11.86
CA PHE A 202 -7.96 2.43 -12.15
C PHE A 202 -6.84 2.90 -13.08
N GLY A 203 -5.66 2.27 -13.03
CA GLY A 203 -4.51 2.69 -13.87
C GLY A 203 -4.69 2.46 -15.38
N GLU A 204 -5.50 1.49 -15.79
CA GLU A 204 -5.77 1.23 -17.21
C GLU A 204 -6.84 2.16 -17.82
N ARG A 205 -7.59 2.92 -17.01
CA ARG A 205 -8.83 3.60 -17.44
C ARG A 205 -8.85 5.12 -17.17
N MET A 206 -7.67 5.73 -17.00
CA MET A 206 -7.52 7.12 -16.52
C MET A 206 -8.09 8.20 -17.47
N LYS A 207 -9.40 8.46 -17.36
CA LYS A 207 -9.93 9.83 -17.22
C LYS A 207 -10.35 10.00 -15.77
N LYS A 208 -10.18 11.19 -15.18
CA LYS A 208 -10.53 11.55 -13.79
C LYS A 208 -11.87 10.94 -13.37
N THR A 209 -11.83 9.75 -12.78
CA THR A 209 -13.01 8.96 -12.44
C THR A 209 -13.04 8.84 -10.93
N SER A 210 -14.26 8.80 -10.40
CA SER A 210 -14.56 8.61 -8.97
C SER A 210 -13.68 7.51 -8.37
N VAL A 211 -13.18 7.74 -7.15
CA VAL A 211 -12.46 6.73 -6.35
C VAL A 211 -13.32 5.49 -6.09
N ILE A 212 -14.64 5.61 -6.20
CA ILE A 212 -15.60 4.52 -6.14
C ILE A 212 -16.21 4.29 -7.52
N VAL A 213 -16.19 3.05 -7.99
CA VAL A 213 -16.90 2.64 -9.20
C VAL A 213 -17.79 1.45 -8.94
N ARG A 214 -19.08 1.60 -9.27
CA ARG A 214 -20.06 0.50 -9.25
C ARG A 214 -19.80 -0.42 -10.44
N THR A 215 -19.56 -1.71 -10.18
CA THR A 215 -19.27 -2.72 -11.21
C THR A 215 -20.41 -3.72 -11.41
N GLY A 216 -21.42 -3.69 -10.55
CA GLY A 216 -22.62 -4.52 -10.65
C GLY A 216 -23.71 -3.98 -9.73
N GLU A 217 -24.80 -4.73 -9.55
CA GLU A 217 -25.94 -4.28 -8.76
C GLU A 217 -25.55 -3.96 -7.31
N SER A 218 -24.79 -4.83 -6.66
CA SER A 218 -24.33 -4.67 -5.27
C SER A 218 -22.80 -4.69 -5.14
N THR A 219 -22.06 -4.51 -6.23
CA THR A 219 -20.60 -4.61 -6.22
C THR A 219 -19.93 -3.31 -6.64
N TYR A 220 -18.94 -2.92 -5.86
CA TYR A 220 -18.16 -1.70 -6.02
C TYR A 220 -16.68 -2.02 -5.99
N ARG A 221 -15.91 -1.24 -6.75
CA ARG A 221 -14.46 -1.17 -6.66
C ARG A 221 -14.09 0.17 -6.07
N ALA A 222 -13.20 0.16 -5.11
CA ALA A 222 -12.67 1.36 -4.50
C ALA A 222 -11.19 1.48 -4.83
N CYS A 223 -10.74 2.67 -5.20
CA CYS A 223 -9.33 2.94 -5.38
C CYS A 223 -8.65 2.80 -4.03
N PHE A 224 -7.57 2.03 -3.99
CA PHE A 224 -6.76 1.81 -2.80
C PHE A 224 -5.42 1.28 -3.27
N SER A 225 -4.32 1.88 -2.82
CA SER A 225 -2.97 1.46 -3.23
C SER A 225 -2.05 1.25 -2.05
N PHE A 226 -1.26 0.18 -2.16
CA PHE A 226 -0.16 -0.19 -1.28
C PHE A 226 1.19 0.33 -1.77
N HIS A 227 1.25 0.80 -3.01
CA HIS A 227 2.49 1.22 -3.68
C HIS A 227 2.36 2.65 -4.21
N SER A 228 3.48 3.34 -4.28
CA SER A 228 3.58 4.67 -4.90
C SER A 228 3.16 4.65 -6.37
N SER A 229 2.49 5.71 -6.80
CA SER A 229 2.25 6.01 -8.22
C SER A 229 3.55 6.33 -8.95
N TYR A 230 3.50 6.32 -10.28
CA TYR A 230 4.65 6.72 -11.08
C TYR A 230 5.12 8.14 -10.76
N SER A 231 4.21 9.10 -10.52
CA SER A 231 4.62 10.47 -10.17
C SER A 231 5.21 10.60 -8.76
N GLU A 232 4.77 9.78 -7.80
CA GLU A 232 5.36 9.69 -6.45
C GLU A 232 6.75 9.05 -6.49
N ILE A 233 6.94 7.99 -7.28
CA ILE A 233 8.26 7.36 -7.51
C ILE A 233 9.24 8.39 -8.09
N LYS A 234 8.79 9.16 -9.09
CA LYS A 234 9.61 10.23 -9.69
C LYS A 234 9.96 11.32 -8.69
N ASP A 235 9.02 11.76 -7.87
CA ASP A 235 9.24 12.76 -6.83
C ASP A 235 10.31 12.27 -5.84
N PHE A 236 10.13 11.05 -5.34
CA PHE A 236 11.04 10.39 -4.40
C PHE A 236 12.48 10.31 -4.93
N LEU A 237 12.68 9.79 -6.15
CA LEU A 237 14.01 9.69 -6.74
C LEU A 237 14.59 11.04 -7.16
N SER A 238 13.76 11.99 -7.60
CA SER A 238 14.23 13.34 -7.94
C SER A 238 14.70 14.10 -6.70
N TYR A 239 14.14 13.79 -5.54
CA TYR A 239 14.56 14.33 -4.26
C TYR A 239 15.87 13.69 -3.77
N ILE A 240 15.96 12.36 -3.83
CA ILE A 240 17.13 11.60 -3.35
C ILE A 240 18.35 11.74 -4.27
N ARG A 241 18.12 11.72 -5.58
CA ARG A 241 19.15 11.77 -6.64
C ARG A 241 20.32 10.81 -6.40
N PRO A 242 20.09 9.49 -6.37
CA PRO A 242 21.17 8.54 -6.10
C PRO A 242 22.16 8.44 -7.27
N VAL A 243 23.31 7.77 -7.05
CA VAL A 243 24.22 7.46 -8.18
C VAL A 243 23.61 6.39 -9.07
N ASN A 244 23.04 5.33 -8.46
CA ASN A 244 22.44 4.19 -9.15
C ASN A 244 21.04 3.90 -8.60
N VAL A 245 20.22 3.26 -9.43
CA VAL A 245 18.88 2.79 -9.06
C VAL A 245 18.67 1.39 -9.63
N TYR A 246 18.04 0.53 -8.85
CA TYR A 246 17.74 -0.84 -9.20
C TYR A 246 16.26 -1.14 -8.92
N PRO A 247 15.51 -1.70 -9.90
CA PRO A 247 14.11 -2.05 -9.70
C PRO A 247 14.00 -3.33 -8.87
N ASN A 248 13.24 -3.28 -7.77
CA ASN A 248 12.93 -4.48 -6.98
C ASN A 248 11.94 -5.40 -7.69
N VAL A 249 11.06 -4.82 -8.54
CA VAL A 249 9.94 -5.52 -9.17
C VAL A 249 9.79 -5.05 -10.62
N LEU A 250 9.54 -5.98 -11.54
CA LEU A 250 9.14 -5.60 -12.90
C LEU A 250 7.61 -5.44 -12.97
N PRO A 251 7.08 -4.28 -13.42
CA PRO A 251 5.65 -4.10 -13.65
C PRO A 251 5.09 -5.19 -14.55
N ALA A 252 3.82 -5.56 -14.35
CA ALA A 252 3.16 -6.57 -15.19
C ALA A 252 3.17 -6.14 -16.67
N GLY A 253 3.83 -6.94 -17.52
CA GLY A 253 4.00 -6.64 -18.95
C GLY A 253 5.09 -5.60 -19.27
N GLY A 254 5.85 -5.15 -18.26
CA GLY A 254 7.03 -4.31 -18.41
C GLY A 254 8.30 -5.14 -18.63
N THR A 255 9.35 -4.49 -19.16
CA THR A 255 10.71 -5.04 -19.25
C THR A 255 11.64 -4.22 -18.37
N GLU A 256 12.72 -4.84 -17.91
CA GLU A 256 13.75 -4.15 -17.12
C GLU A 256 14.28 -2.92 -17.84
N ASP A 257 14.56 -3.04 -19.14
CA ASP A 257 15.04 -1.92 -19.97
C ASP A 257 14.10 -0.70 -19.92
N LYS A 258 12.78 -0.92 -20.05
CA LYS A 258 11.80 0.17 -20.02
C LYS A 258 11.75 0.86 -18.67
N VAL A 259 11.81 0.09 -17.58
CA VAL A 259 11.85 0.64 -16.22
C VAL A 259 13.15 1.42 -16.04
N MET A 260 14.28 0.88 -16.48
CA MET A 260 15.56 1.55 -16.38
C MET A 260 15.65 2.81 -17.25
N GLU A 261 15.02 2.86 -18.42
CA GLU A 261 14.91 4.08 -19.24
C GLU A 261 14.17 5.21 -18.51
N ILE A 262 13.17 4.87 -17.69
CA ILE A 262 12.43 5.83 -16.86
C ILE A 262 13.30 6.34 -15.70
N LEU A 263 14.03 5.43 -15.03
CA LEU A 263 14.69 5.73 -13.76
C LEU A 263 16.09 6.34 -13.94
N LYS A 264 16.84 5.94 -14.98
CA LYS A 264 18.21 6.44 -15.26
C LYS A 264 18.29 7.97 -15.29
N PRO A 265 17.37 8.72 -15.95
CA PRO A 265 17.40 10.19 -15.96
C PRO A 265 17.30 10.86 -14.58
N LEU A 266 16.89 10.12 -13.54
CA LEU A 266 16.76 10.61 -12.17
C LEU A 266 18.03 10.36 -11.33
N CYS A 267 19.03 9.70 -11.91
CA CYS A 267 20.28 9.32 -11.25
C CYS A 267 21.45 10.24 -11.65
N ARG A 268 22.44 10.40 -10.77
CA ARG A 268 23.62 11.25 -11.01
C ARG A 268 24.61 10.67 -12.02
N SER A 269 24.71 9.34 -12.11
CA SER A 269 25.61 8.66 -13.07
C SER A 269 25.15 8.82 -14.52
N TYR A 270 23.87 9.19 -14.73
CA TYR A 270 23.32 9.33 -16.07
C TYR A 270 23.87 10.56 -16.78
N ARG A 271 24.75 10.33 -17.75
CA ARG A 271 25.13 11.32 -18.76
C ARG A 271 24.24 11.12 -19.98
N ARG A 272 23.35 12.08 -20.25
CA ARG A 272 22.71 12.16 -21.56
C ARG A 272 23.84 12.38 -22.56
N ASN A 273 24.02 11.47 -23.53
CA ASN A 273 25.05 11.60 -24.55
C ASN A 273 25.07 13.06 -25.05
N ALA A 274 26.24 13.68 -24.97
CA ALA A 274 26.47 15.02 -25.47
C ALA A 274 25.91 15.12 -26.89
N GLU A 275 25.07 16.13 -27.14
CA GLU A 275 24.81 16.55 -28.52
C GLU A 275 26.17 16.85 -29.16
N PRO A 276 26.46 16.32 -30.36
CA PRO A 276 27.69 16.67 -31.05
C PRO A 276 27.66 18.18 -31.31
N ARG A 277 28.66 18.88 -30.77
CA ARG A 277 28.95 20.28 -31.10
C ARG A 277 29.30 20.43 -32.57
#